data_AF-A0A2J8W7H3-F1
#
_entry.id   AF-A0A2J8W7H3-F1
#
_cell.length_a   1.000
_cell.length_b   1.000
_cell.length_c   1.000
_cell.angle_alpha   90.00
_cell.angle_beta   90.00
_cell.angle_gamma   90.00
#
_symmetry.space_group_name_H-M   'P 1'
#
loop_
_entity.id
_entity.type
_entity.pdbx_description
1 polymer ?
#
loop_
_entity_poly.entity_id
_entity_poly.type
_entity_poly.pdbx_seq_one_letter_code
_entity_poly.pdbx_strand_id
1 'polypeptide(L)'
;WLEANSEYLVERDYESACKIWSGNEMLLTLHKMGITTATFPILQGHFSAVLQKEEKILPIYGKEETREVPVISASTQIMLKGLFMVLDYLFRQNSRFADDYKIAIQQTYSWTNQIDISDKNGLLVLPKNKKRSRQKTAVHVLNFWCLNPAVAFSDINGKVQTIVLTSGTLSPMKSFSSELGVTFTIQLEANHVIKNSQVWVGTIGSGPKGRNLCATFQNTETFEFQDEVGALLLSVCQTVSQGILCFLPSYKLLEKLKERWLSTGLWHNLELVKTVIVEPQGGEKTNFDELLQVYYDAIKYKGEKDGALLVAVCRGKVSEGLDFSDDNARAVITIGIPFPNVKDLQLTSATVEGTNGYAQGWVSYSKMADAALTTATDETVDIYPRKLLSPSTALVLHSTEAECY
;
A
#
# COMPACT_ATOMS: atom_id res chain seq x y z
N TRP A 1 19.69 10.90 21.93
CA TRP A 1 18.35 10.33 22.24
C TRP A 1 18.05 9.09 21.43
N LEU A 2 18.22 9.12 20.11
CA LEU A 2 18.07 7.91 19.27
C LEU A 2 18.95 6.77 19.76
N GLU A 3 20.27 6.99 19.88
CA GLU A 3 21.22 5.99 20.38
C GLU A 3 20.80 5.38 21.73
N ALA A 4 20.46 6.24 22.70
CA ALA A 4 20.03 5.82 24.03
C ALA A 4 18.71 5.03 24.04
N ASN A 5 17.84 5.18 23.03
CA ASN A 5 16.56 4.47 22.96
C ASN A 5 16.58 3.29 22.00
N SER A 6 17.57 3.20 21.10
CA SER A 6 17.81 2.01 20.28
C SER A 6 18.36 0.82 21.07
N GLU A 7 18.94 1.05 22.25
CA GLU A 7 19.44 -0.03 23.11
C GLU A 7 18.32 -0.82 23.82
N TYR A 8 17.11 -0.25 23.93
CA TYR A 8 15.99 -0.81 24.68
C TYR A 8 14.77 -1.09 23.79
N LEU A 9 15.00 -1.65 22.60
CA LEU A 9 13.91 -2.02 21.69
C LEU A 9 13.30 -3.37 22.11
N VAL A 10 11.98 -3.48 22.01
CA VAL A 10 11.26 -4.72 22.30
C VAL A 10 11.13 -5.51 21.01
N GLU A 11 11.64 -6.75 21.00
CA GLU A 11 11.46 -7.69 19.89
C GLU A 11 9.98 -8.05 19.73
N ARG A 12 9.44 -7.92 18.51
CA ARG A 12 8.03 -8.19 18.21
C ARG A 12 7.83 -9.17 17.06
N ASP A 13 8.73 -9.18 16.08
CA ASP A 13 8.75 -10.15 14.97
C ASP A 13 10.19 -10.67 14.74
N TYR A 14 10.33 -11.72 13.91
CA TYR A 14 11.57 -12.47 13.67
C TYR A 14 12.79 -11.61 13.29
N GLU A 15 12.61 -10.35 12.87
CA GLU A 15 13.70 -9.43 12.53
C GLU A 15 13.35 -7.95 12.80
N SER A 16 12.40 -7.66 13.70
CA SER A 16 12.08 -6.27 14.03
C SER A 16 11.87 -6.06 15.53
N ALA A 17 12.57 -5.05 16.04
CA ALA A 17 12.42 -4.54 17.39
C ALA A 17 11.94 -3.10 17.31
N CYS A 18 10.93 -2.75 18.11
CA CYS A 18 10.38 -1.40 18.10
C CYS A 18 10.06 -0.88 19.49
N LYS A 19 10.05 0.44 19.60
CA LYS A 19 9.56 1.17 20.77
C LYS A 19 8.71 2.34 20.27
N ILE A 20 7.52 2.48 20.85
CA ILE A 20 6.51 3.46 20.44
C ILE A 20 6.29 4.44 21.59
N TRP A 21 6.15 5.71 21.26
CA TRP A 21 5.78 6.80 22.15
C TRP A 21 4.53 7.50 21.62
N SER A 22 3.71 8.00 22.54
CA SER A 22 2.69 9.00 22.23
C SER A 22 3.35 10.34 21.84
N GLY A 23 2.65 11.17 21.06
CA GLY A 23 3.15 12.50 20.75
C GLY A 23 3.35 13.36 21.99
N ASN A 24 2.53 13.19 23.04
CA ASN A 24 2.73 13.86 24.33
C ASN A 24 4.05 13.46 25.02
N GLU A 25 4.41 12.18 25.04
CA GLU A 25 5.72 11.73 25.56
C GLU A 25 6.89 12.25 24.72
N MET A 26 6.71 12.33 23.40
CA MET A 26 7.69 12.94 22.52
C MET A 26 7.82 14.45 22.78
N LEU A 27 6.74 15.18 23.02
CA LEU A 27 6.81 16.60 23.39
C LEU A 27 7.61 16.82 24.67
N LEU A 28 7.41 15.99 25.69
CA LEU A 28 8.22 16.04 26.92
C LEU A 28 9.71 15.80 26.62
N THR A 29 10.00 14.90 25.70
CA THR A 29 11.37 14.63 25.23
C THR A 29 11.95 15.84 24.50
N LEU A 30 11.21 16.45 23.58
CA LEU A 30 11.61 17.64 22.84
C LEU A 30 11.84 18.83 23.78
N HIS A 31 10.98 19.00 24.80
CA HIS A 31 11.15 20.02 25.83
C HIS A 31 12.47 19.84 26.60
N LYS A 32 12.83 18.58 26.95
CA LYS A 32 14.14 18.27 27.57
C LYS A 32 15.33 18.59 26.66
N MET A 33 15.13 18.56 25.34
CA MET A 33 16.13 18.97 24.34
C MET A 33 16.16 20.49 24.11
N GLY A 34 15.31 21.27 24.77
CA GLY A 34 15.18 22.71 24.55
C GLY A 34 14.34 23.09 23.33
N ILE A 35 13.68 22.13 22.69
CA ILE A 35 12.74 22.37 21.58
C ILE A 35 11.34 22.48 22.21
N THR A 36 10.81 23.70 22.25
CA THR A 36 9.55 24.07 22.88
C THR A 36 8.73 24.90 21.92
N THR A 37 7.46 25.15 22.22
CA THR A 37 6.59 26.05 21.45
C THR A 37 7.20 27.45 21.25
N ALA A 38 8.03 27.92 22.20
CA ALA A 38 8.69 29.23 22.11
C ALA A 38 9.99 29.21 21.29
N THR A 39 10.76 28.12 21.36
CA THR A 39 12.05 27.99 20.68
C THR A 39 11.95 27.44 19.26
N PHE A 40 10.88 26.69 18.95
CA PHE A 40 10.69 26.08 17.64
C PHE A 40 10.55 27.08 16.48
N PRO A 41 9.82 28.22 16.60
CA PRO A 41 9.79 29.24 15.54
C PRO A 41 11.17 29.83 15.23
N ILE A 42 12.04 29.95 16.24
CA ILE A 42 13.42 30.42 16.07
C ILE A 42 14.22 29.40 15.24
N LEU A 43 14.08 28.10 15.55
CA LEU A 43 14.69 27.01 14.78
C LEU A 43 14.18 26.97 13.33
N GLN A 44 12.88 27.19 13.11
CA GLN A 44 12.30 27.30 11.77
C GLN A 44 12.96 28.44 10.98
N GLY A 45 13.14 29.61 11.60
CA GLY A 45 13.84 30.74 10.98
C GLY A 45 15.28 30.42 10.58
N HIS A 46 16.02 29.73 11.45
CA HIS A 46 17.37 29.27 11.13
C HIS A 46 17.38 28.27 9.97
N PHE A 47 16.44 27.32 9.96
CA PHE A 47 16.32 26.33 8.90
C PHE A 47 16.01 26.98 7.53
N SER A 48 15.07 27.94 7.49
CA SER A 48 14.77 28.69 6.28
C SER A 48 15.98 29.49 5.76
N ALA A 49 16.79 30.07 6.65
CA ALA A 49 18.00 30.79 6.26
C ALA A 49 19.07 29.88 5.64
N VAL A 50 19.17 28.63 6.11
CA VAL A 50 20.08 27.64 5.53
C VAL A 50 19.63 27.22 4.13
N LEU A 51 18.32 27.04 3.92
CA LEU A 51 17.77 26.70 2.59
C LEU A 51 17.90 27.86 1.58
N GLN A 52 17.64 29.11 1.98
CA GLN A 52 17.71 30.26 1.07
C GLN A 52 19.12 30.61 0.58
N LYS A 53 20.16 30.29 1.36
CA LYS A 53 21.56 30.50 0.97
C LYS A 53 21.98 29.61 -0.21
N GLU A 54 21.26 28.54 -0.46
CA GLU A 54 21.49 27.62 -1.58
C GLU A 54 20.82 28.10 -2.88
N GLU A 55 19.61 28.68 -2.81
CA GLU A 55 18.87 29.14 -4.00
C GLU A 55 19.40 30.45 -4.59
N LYS A 56 20.13 31.28 -3.82
CA LYS A 56 20.52 32.66 -4.19
C LYS A 56 21.95 32.85 -4.71
N ILE A 57 22.64 31.80 -5.18
CA ILE A 57 23.97 31.97 -5.80
C ILE A 57 23.80 32.25 -7.31
N LEU A 58 23.44 33.50 -7.65
CA LEU A 58 23.64 34.05 -8.99
C LEU A 58 24.89 34.93 -8.96
N PRO A 59 25.83 34.80 -9.92
CA PRO A 59 27.06 35.58 -9.90
C PRO A 59 26.76 37.05 -10.18
N ILE A 60 26.83 37.89 -9.14
CA ILE A 60 26.78 39.34 -9.27
C ILE A 60 28.23 39.84 -9.36
N TYR A 61 28.60 40.27 -10.57
CA TYR A 61 29.79 41.07 -10.91
C TYR A 61 31.17 40.59 -10.41
N GLY A 62 31.87 39.82 -11.25
CA GLY A 62 33.21 40.18 -11.73
C GLY A 62 34.42 40.19 -10.78
N LYS A 63 34.32 39.70 -9.54
CA LYS A 63 35.50 39.33 -8.73
C LYS A 63 35.21 38.05 -7.93
N GLU A 64 35.87 36.96 -8.31
CA GLU A 64 35.78 35.65 -7.68
C GLU A 64 36.49 35.65 -6.32
N GLU A 65 35.73 35.80 -5.24
CA GLU A 65 36.02 35.09 -4.00
C GLU A 65 34.99 33.97 -3.86
N THR A 66 35.33 32.77 -4.35
CA THR A 66 34.53 31.56 -4.13
C THR A 66 34.69 31.10 -2.68
N ARG A 67 33.97 31.75 -1.76
CA ARG A 67 33.70 31.14 -0.46
C ARG A 67 32.72 29.99 -0.67
N GLU A 68 33.24 28.77 -0.76
CA GLU A 68 32.42 27.55 -0.69
C GLU A 68 31.71 27.53 0.66
N VAL A 69 30.45 27.97 0.68
CA VAL A 69 29.60 27.80 1.86
C VAL A 69 29.23 26.32 1.90
N PRO A 70 29.44 25.60 3.02
CA PRO A 70 29.04 24.21 3.12
C PRO A 70 27.52 24.11 2.93
N VAL A 71 27.11 23.41 1.87
CA VAL A 71 25.69 23.20 1.51
C VAL A 71 25.23 21.84 2.03
N ILE A 72 23.99 21.78 2.49
CA ILE A 72 23.34 20.54 2.91
C ILE A 72 22.92 19.74 1.66
N SER A 73 23.16 18.44 1.62
CA SER A 73 22.71 17.61 0.50
C SER A 73 21.19 17.66 0.30
N ALA A 74 20.72 17.55 -0.94
CA ALA A 74 19.29 17.52 -1.27
C ALA A 74 18.52 16.45 -0.47
N SER A 75 19.11 15.27 -0.27
CA SER A 75 18.54 14.20 0.57
C SER A 75 18.31 14.62 2.02
N THR A 76 19.29 15.33 2.60
CA THR A 76 19.20 15.82 3.98
C THR A 76 18.19 16.95 4.10
N GLN A 77 18.06 17.81 3.07
CA GLN A 77 17.02 18.84 3.06
C GLN A 77 15.62 18.26 3.03
N ILE A 78 15.37 17.23 2.21
CA ILE A 78 14.07 16.54 2.16
C ILE A 78 13.74 15.96 3.54
N MET A 79 14.70 15.29 4.16
CA MET A 79 14.54 14.74 5.51
C MET A 79 14.22 15.82 6.55
N LEU A 80 14.98 16.92 6.55
CA LEU A 80 14.76 18.03 7.49
C LEU A 80 13.44 18.75 7.24
N LYS A 81 13.06 19.00 5.98
CA LYS A 81 11.75 19.58 5.64
C LYS A 81 10.61 18.72 6.19
N GLY A 82 10.70 17.40 6.01
CA GLY A 82 9.74 16.45 6.58
C GLY A 82 9.68 16.50 8.12
N LEU A 83 10.84 16.49 8.78
CA LEU A 83 10.91 16.58 10.24
C LEU A 83 10.32 17.89 10.77
N PHE A 84 10.69 19.03 10.19
CA PHE A 84 10.17 20.34 10.60
C PHE A 84 8.67 20.48 10.34
N MET A 85 8.15 19.86 9.28
CA MET A 85 6.72 19.80 9.03
C MET A 85 5.99 19.03 10.16
N VAL A 86 6.50 17.87 10.57
CA VAL A 86 5.88 17.10 11.67
C VAL A 86 5.97 17.85 12.99
N LEU A 87 7.12 18.44 13.31
CA LEU A 87 7.27 19.25 14.52
C LEU A 87 6.34 20.44 14.54
N ASP A 88 6.09 21.08 13.38
CA ASP A 88 5.11 22.16 13.27
C ASP A 88 3.72 21.70 13.71
N TYR A 89 3.23 20.56 13.22
CA TYR A 89 1.96 19.99 13.66
C TYR A 89 1.95 19.62 15.15
N LEU A 90 3.04 19.08 15.69
CA LEU A 90 3.15 18.72 17.12
C LEU A 90 3.10 19.93 18.06
N PHE A 91 3.61 21.09 17.65
CA PHE A 91 3.59 22.32 18.46
C PHE A 91 2.43 23.26 18.14
N ARG A 92 1.71 23.03 17.03
CA ARG A 92 0.62 23.88 16.56
C ARG A 92 -0.53 23.96 17.57
N GLN A 93 -1.11 25.15 17.71
CA GLN A 93 -2.29 25.40 18.56
C GLN A 93 -2.15 24.81 19.99
N ASN A 94 -1.01 25.06 20.65
CA ASN A 94 -0.69 24.49 21.97
C ASN A 94 -0.71 22.94 21.99
N SER A 95 -0.11 22.32 20.97
CA SER A 95 0.03 20.87 20.88
C SER A 95 -1.30 20.10 20.81
N ARG A 96 -2.32 20.71 20.20
CA ARG A 96 -3.65 20.11 20.03
C ARG A 96 -3.61 18.74 19.34
N PHE A 97 -2.72 18.56 18.37
CA PHE A 97 -2.65 17.34 17.57
C PHE A 97 -1.67 16.30 18.13
N ALA A 98 -1.07 16.53 19.30
CA ALA A 98 -0.02 15.65 19.81
C ALA A 98 -0.49 14.20 20.02
N ASP A 99 -1.72 14.02 20.48
CA ASP A 99 -2.28 12.67 20.69
C ASP A 99 -2.54 11.93 19.38
N ASP A 100 -2.76 12.65 18.28
CA ASP A 100 -2.94 12.05 16.94
C ASP A 100 -1.64 11.49 16.35
N TYR A 101 -0.48 11.77 16.97
CA TYR A 101 0.82 11.27 16.51
C TYR A 101 1.35 10.14 17.39
N LYS A 102 1.91 9.12 16.73
CA LYS A 102 2.79 8.11 17.34
C LYS A 102 4.17 8.21 16.77
N ILE A 103 5.16 8.11 17.64
CA ILE A 103 6.56 8.08 17.23
C ILE A 103 7.09 6.69 17.50
N ALA A 104 7.76 6.10 16.51
CA ALA A 104 8.32 4.77 16.65
C ALA A 104 9.78 4.76 16.21
N ILE A 105 10.64 4.14 17.02
CA ILE A 105 11.97 3.70 16.56
C ILE A 105 11.83 2.24 16.19
N GLN A 106 12.20 1.91 14.96
CA GLN A 106 12.22 0.55 14.43
C GLN A 106 13.63 0.17 14.02
N GLN A 107 14.10 -0.98 14.46
CA GLN A 107 15.29 -1.60 13.90
C GLN A 107 14.87 -2.44 12.69
N THR A 108 15.39 -2.06 11.53
CA THR A 108 15.19 -2.75 10.26
C THR A 108 16.54 -3.22 9.73
N TYR A 109 16.54 -4.08 8.72
CA TYR A 109 17.78 -4.54 8.09
C TYR A 109 17.82 -4.10 6.64
N SER A 110 18.87 -3.38 6.28
CA SER A 110 19.12 -3.02 4.88
C SER A 110 20.25 -3.87 4.31
N TRP A 111 20.10 -4.23 3.04
CA TRP A 111 21.14 -4.92 2.28
C TRP A 111 22.02 -3.87 1.62
N THR A 112 23.23 -3.68 2.14
CA THR A 112 24.21 -2.80 1.50
C THR A 112 25.17 -3.63 0.65
N ASN A 113 25.40 -3.18 -0.58
CA ASN A 113 26.46 -3.72 -1.43
C ASN A 113 27.72 -2.91 -1.14
N GLN A 114 28.62 -3.41 -0.30
CA GLN A 114 29.95 -2.79 -0.22
C GLN A 114 30.77 -3.19 -1.44
N ILE A 115 31.42 -2.20 -2.04
CA ILE A 115 32.56 -2.42 -2.91
C ILE A 115 33.77 -2.40 -1.96
N ASP A 116 34.38 -3.55 -1.72
CA ASP A 116 35.67 -3.58 -1.03
C ASP A 116 36.67 -2.72 -1.82
N ILE A 117 37.03 -1.58 -1.25
CA ILE A 117 38.23 -0.85 -1.57
C ILE A 117 39.14 -0.98 -0.34
N SER A 118 39.61 -2.19 -0.08
CA SER A 118 40.89 -2.34 0.61
C SER A 118 41.96 -2.36 -0.46
N ASP A 119 42.77 -1.30 -0.52
CA ASP A 119 44.22 -1.45 -0.58
C ASP A 119 44.86 -0.10 -0.28
N LYS A 120 45.33 0.03 0.98
CA LYS A 120 46.47 0.90 1.29
C LYS A 120 47.69 0.26 0.64
N ASN A 121 47.87 0.50 -0.66
CA ASN A 121 49.14 0.61 -1.39
C ASN A 121 48.82 0.65 -2.89
N GLY A 122 49.14 1.77 -3.53
CA GLY A 122 48.86 1.99 -4.94
C GLY A 122 49.58 0.98 -5.83
N LEU A 123 48.80 0.10 -6.47
CA LEU A 123 49.15 -0.52 -7.74
C LEU A 123 47.86 -0.95 -8.44
N LEU A 124 47.66 -0.42 -9.66
CA LEU A 124 46.51 -0.65 -10.51
C LEU A 124 46.42 -2.14 -10.93
N VAL A 125 45.45 -2.88 -10.39
CA VAL A 125 45.10 -4.22 -10.85
C VAL A 125 43.76 -4.19 -11.60
N LEU A 126 43.76 -4.78 -12.79
CA LEU A 126 42.64 -4.92 -13.74
C LEU A 126 41.43 -5.63 -13.09
N PRO A 127 40.17 -5.18 -13.30
CA PRO A 127 39.02 -5.70 -12.57
C PRO A 127 38.57 -7.06 -13.12
N LYS A 128 38.93 -8.16 -12.43
CA LYS A 128 38.29 -9.47 -12.62
C LYS A 128 37.39 -9.80 -11.42
N ASN A 129 36.09 -9.93 -11.69
CA ASN A 129 35.04 -10.52 -10.85
C ASN A 129 35.16 -10.29 -9.33
N LYS A 130 34.88 -9.07 -8.87
CA LYS A 130 34.59 -8.81 -7.45
C LYS A 130 33.26 -9.50 -7.09
N LYS A 131 33.33 -10.57 -6.29
CA LYS A 131 32.15 -11.17 -5.65
C LYS A 131 31.48 -10.10 -4.79
N ARG A 132 30.24 -9.74 -5.14
CA ARG A 132 29.41 -8.84 -4.33
C ARG A 132 28.97 -9.60 -3.07
N SER A 133 29.65 -9.34 -1.96
CA SER A 133 29.18 -9.74 -0.64
C SER A 133 27.99 -8.85 -0.28
N ARG A 134 26.80 -9.43 -0.12
CA ARG A 134 25.63 -8.75 0.44
C ARG A 134 25.73 -8.83 1.95
N GLN A 135 26.12 -7.74 2.61
CA GLN A 135 26.12 -7.69 4.06
C GLN A 135 24.79 -7.12 4.55
N LYS A 136 24.20 -7.80 5.53
CA LYS A 136 22.99 -7.35 6.23
C LYS A 136 23.41 -6.37 7.32
N THR A 137 23.01 -5.11 7.20
CA THR A 137 23.33 -4.06 8.18
C THR A 137 22.05 -3.65 8.89
N ALA A 138 22.07 -3.64 10.23
CA ALA A 138 20.98 -3.10 11.04
C ALA A 138 20.91 -1.58 10.87
N VAL A 139 19.71 -1.07 10.58
CA VAL A 139 19.42 0.35 10.41
C VAL A 139 18.27 0.73 11.34
N HIS A 140 18.47 1.78 12.12
CA HIS A 140 17.41 2.35 12.95
C HIS A 140 16.64 3.40 12.15
N VAL A 141 15.32 3.25 12.12
CA VAL A 141 14.39 4.15 11.44
C VAL A 141 13.54 4.83 12.51
N LEU A 142 13.54 6.15 12.51
CA LEU A 142 12.62 6.96 13.31
C LEU A 142 11.41 7.32 12.45
N ASN A 143 10.23 6.87 12.87
CA ASN A 143 8.98 7.13 12.18
C ASN A 143 8.09 8.04 13.01
N PHE A 144 7.39 8.94 12.32
CA PHE A 144 6.30 9.74 12.87
C PHE A 144 5.03 9.36 12.13
N TRP A 145 4.09 8.75 12.82
CA TRP A 145 2.81 8.30 12.28
C TRP A 145 1.71 9.25 12.73
N CYS A 146 1.07 9.92 11.78
CA CYS A 146 -0.16 10.67 12.02
C CYS A 146 -1.32 9.70 11.83
N LEU A 147 -1.99 9.35 12.92
CA LEU A 147 -3.06 8.35 12.90
C LEU A 147 -4.43 8.94 12.53
N ASN A 148 -4.55 10.27 12.57
CA ASN A 148 -5.76 10.99 12.26
C ASN A 148 -5.60 11.85 10.98
N PRO A 149 -6.27 11.50 9.87
CA PRO A 149 -6.15 12.26 8.63
C PRO A 149 -6.78 13.67 8.71
N ALA A 150 -7.68 13.92 9.67
CA ALA A 150 -8.25 15.25 9.91
C ALA A 150 -7.19 16.31 10.23
N VAL A 151 -6.05 15.92 10.81
CA VAL A 151 -4.93 16.83 11.10
C VAL A 151 -4.42 17.48 9.83
N ALA A 152 -4.11 16.68 8.81
CA ALA A 152 -3.66 17.16 7.51
C ALA A 152 -4.77 17.91 6.76
N PHE A 153 -6.01 17.43 6.85
CA PHE A 153 -7.15 18.06 6.18
C PHE A 153 -7.51 19.44 6.79
N SER A 154 -7.21 19.65 8.07
CA SER A 154 -7.49 20.91 8.77
C SER A 154 -6.79 22.13 8.11
N ASP A 155 -5.65 21.91 7.48
CA ASP A 155 -4.89 22.94 6.75
C ASP A 155 -5.59 23.41 5.49
N ILE A 156 -6.46 22.57 4.93
CA ILE A 156 -7.22 22.88 3.72
C ILE A 156 -8.54 23.54 4.12
N ASN A 157 -9.24 22.98 5.11
CA ASN A 157 -10.59 23.39 5.50
C ASN A 157 -10.73 24.88 5.85
N GLY A 158 -9.67 25.53 6.33
CA GLY A 158 -9.68 26.97 6.64
C GLY A 158 -9.13 27.91 5.56
N LYS A 159 -8.55 27.37 4.48
CA LYS A 159 -7.84 28.17 3.45
C LYS A 159 -8.58 28.25 2.11
N VAL A 160 -9.59 27.40 1.91
CA VAL A 160 -10.33 27.31 0.64
C VAL A 160 -11.81 27.61 0.84
N GLN A 161 -12.45 28.19 -0.17
CA GLN A 161 -13.87 28.56 -0.10
C GLN A 161 -14.79 27.34 -0.29
N THR A 162 -14.40 26.37 -1.10
CA THR A 162 -15.22 25.20 -1.42
C THR A 162 -14.33 24.00 -1.70
N ILE A 163 -14.67 22.87 -1.08
CA ILE A 163 -14.03 21.57 -1.32
C ILE A 163 -15.08 20.68 -1.96
N VAL A 164 -14.77 20.14 -3.13
CA VAL A 164 -15.60 19.15 -3.82
C VAL A 164 -14.82 17.85 -3.87
N LEU A 165 -15.37 16.79 -3.28
CA LEU A 165 -14.80 15.45 -3.30
C LEU A 165 -15.68 14.56 -4.16
N THR A 166 -15.06 13.93 -5.15
CA THR A 166 -15.73 13.03 -6.10
C THR A 166 -14.93 11.75 -6.21
N SER A 167 -15.56 10.61 -5.94
CA SER A 167 -15.03 9.28 -6.27
C SER A 167 -16.20 8.30 -6.40
N GLY A 168 -16.02 7.24 -7.18
CA GLY A 168 -17.01 6.19 -7.38
C GLY A 168 -17.20 5.29 -6.15
N THR A 169 -16.26 5.31 -5.20
CA THR A 169 -16.16 4.34 -4.10
C THR A 169 -16.22 4.99 -2.71
N LEU A 170 -16.68 6.24 -2.61
CA LEU A 170 -16.66 6.98 -1.34
C LEU A 170 -17.67 6.47 -0.28
N SER A 171 -18.63 5.63 -0.66
CA SER A 171 -19.68 5.15 0.27
C SER A 171 -19.08 4.20 1.32
N PRO A 172 -19.43 4.33 2.63
CA PRO A 172 -20.43 5.23 3.22
C PRO A 172 -19.92 6.65 3.57
N MET A 173 -20.62 7.69 3.09
CA MET A 173 -20.26 9.12 3.24
C MET A 173 -20.00 9.57 4.68
N LYS A 174 -20.77 9.05 5.63
CA LYS A 174 -20.68 9.46 7.04
C LYS A 174 -19.35 9.07 7.67
N SER A 175 -18.80 7.91 7.31
CA SER A 175 -17.49 7.49 7.81
C SER A 175 -16.40 8.43 7.33
N PHE A 176 -16.42 8.70 6.02
CA PHE A 176 -15.43 9.55 5.37
C PHE A 176 -15.45 10.98 5.92
N SER A 177 -16.64 11.54 6.13
CA SER A 177 -16.85 12.83 6.81
C SER A 177 -16.23 12.85 8.21
N SER A 178 -16.44 11.79 8.99
CA SER A 178 -15.89 11.68 10.34
C SER A 178 -14.35 11.58 10.34
N GLU A 179 -13.78 10.80 9.43
CA GLU A 179 -12.32 10.60 9.32
C GLU A 179 -11.60 11.89 8.95
N LEU A 180 -12.17 12.68 8.03
CA LEU A 180 -11.60 13.98 7.65
C LEU A 180 -11.87 15.10 8.67
N GLY A 181 -12.69 14.84 9.69
CA GLY A 181 -13.05 15.84 10.71
C GLY A 181 -13.86 17.01 10.15
N VAL A 182 -14.59 16.82 9.05
CA VAL A 182 -15.39 17.86 8.39
C VAL A 182 -16.79 17.36 8.10
N THR A 183 -17.79 18.24 8.14
CA THR A 183 -19.16 17.90 7.79
C THR A 183 -19.46 18.34 6.37
N PHE A 184 -19.64 17.38 5.46
CA PHE A 184 -20.09 17.68 4.10
C PHE A 184 -21.59 18.00 4.10
N THR A 185 -21.94 19.26 3.82
CA THR A 185 -23.34 19.73 3.80
C THR A 185 -24.09 19.18 2.59
N ILE A 186 -23.42 19.10 1.45
CA ILE A 186 -23.97 18.54 0.22
C ILE A 186 -23.36 17.15 0.07
N GLN A 187 -24.20 16.12 0.06
CA GLN A 187 -23.82 14.74 -0.18
C GLN A 187 -24.73 14.20 -1.27
N LEU A 188 -24.13 13.60 -2.30
CA LEU A 188 -24.85 12.99 -3.40
C LEU A 188 -24.27 11.60 -3.61
N GLU A 189 -25.09 10.59 -3.36
CA GLU A 189 -24.84 9.21 -3.76
C GLU A 189 -25.73 8.94 -4.96
N ALA A 190 -25.13 8.92 -6.15
CA ALA A 190 -25.86 8.65 -7.38
C ALA A 190 -26.10 7.15 -7.51
N ASN A 191 -27.31 6.77 -7.89
CA ASN A 191 -27.59 5.39 -8.26
C ASN A 191 -26.75 5.01 -9.49
N HIS A 192 -26.31 3.77 -9.53
CA HIS A 192 -25.58 3.24 -10.65
C HIS A 192 -26.43 3.26 -11.94
N VAL A 193 -25.80 3.61 -13.07
CA VAL A 193 -26.50 3.77 -14.37
C VAL A 193 -26.73 2.43 -15.09
N ILE A 194 -26.06 1.37 -14.63
CA ILE A 194 -26.04 0.07 -15.29
C ILE A 194 -27.20 -0.81 -14.81
N LYS A 195 -27.81 -1.54 -15.75
CA LYS A 195 -28.90 -2.48 -15.47
C LYS A 195 -28.37 -3.78 -14.87
N ASN A 196 -29.18 -4.45 -14.05
CA ASN A 196 -28.87 -5.78 -13.49
C ASN A 196 -28.55 -6.86 -14.54
N SER A 197 -28.92 -6.66 -15.80
CA SER A 197 -28.59 -7.56 -16.90
C SER A 197 -27.15 -7.42 -17.42
N GLN A 198 -26.44 -6.35 -17.06
CA GLN A 198 -25.11 -6.04 -17.58
C GLN A 198 -24.00 -6.41 -16.60
N VAL A 199 -24.30 -6.48 -15.30
CA VAL A 199 -23.38 -6.88 -14.25
C VAL A 199 -24.06 -7.88 -13.32
N TRP A 200 -23.42 -9.01 -13.09
CA TRP A 200 -23.78 -9.94 -12.03
C TRP A 200 -22.73 -9.83 -10.91
N VAL A 201 -23.21 -9.75 -9.66
CA VAL A 201 -22.37 -9.80 -8.46
C VAL A 201 -22.91 -10.92 -7.58
N GLY A 202 -22.05 -11.82 -7.15
CA GLY A 202 -22.46 -12.90 -6.26
C GLY A 202 -21.32 -13.53 -5.50
N THR A 203 -21.71 -14.27 -4.45
CA THR A 203 -20.79 -14.91 -3.52
C THR A 203 -20.78 -16.42 -3.65
N ILE A 204 -19.60 -17.02 -3.79
CA ILE A 204 -19.45 -18.48 -3.80
C ILE A 204 -18.84 -18.94 -2.48
N GLY A 205 -19.65 -19.63 -1.67
CA GLY A 205 -19.22 -20.24 -0.42
C GLY A 205 -18.82 -21.71 -0.54
N SER A 206 -19.00 -22.36 -1.70
CA SER A 206 -18.61 -23.77 -1.87
C SER A 206 -18.06 -24.03 -3.26
N GLY A 207 -16.99 -24.81 -3.34
CA GLY A 207 -16.33 -25.12 -4.58
C GLY A 207 -16.95 -26.30 -5.34
N PRO A 208 -16.39 -26.64 -6.52
CA PRO A 208 -16.95 -27.65 -7.42
C PRO A 208 -17.06 -29.06 -6.83
N LYS A 209 -16.26 -29.40 -5.81
CA LYS A 209 -16.31 -30.70 -5.11
C LYS A 209 -17.16 -30.63 -3.84
N GLY A 210 -17.88 -29.53 -3.61
CA GLY A 210 -18.75 -29.32 -2.45
C GLY A 210 -18.00 -28.98 -1.16
N ARG A 211 -16.73 -28.55 -1.24
CA ARG A 211 -15.98 -28.09 -0.06
C ARG A 211 -16.29 -26.62 0.23
N ASN A 212 -16.37 -26.27 1.51
CA ASN A 212 -16.58 -24.89 1.94
C ASN A 212 -15.34 -24.03 1.61
N LEU A 213 -15.56 -22.90 0.94
CA LEU A 213 -14.53 -21.95 0.55
C LEU A 213 -14.45 -20.84 1.60
N CYS A 214 -13.72 -21.12 2.68
CA CYS A 214 -13.50 -20.17 3.76
C CYS A 214 -12.01 -19.81 3.84
N ALA A 215 -11.65 -18.62 3.36
CA ALA A 215 -10.27 -18.17 3.20
C ALA A 215 -9.64 -17.62 4.50
N THR A 216 -9.77 -18.35 5.63
CA THR A 216 -9.08 -18.01 6.88
C THR A 216 -7.61 -18.41 6.82
N PHE A 217 -6.77 -17.83 7.68
CA PHE A 217 -5.35 -18.18 7.75
C PHE A 217 -5.14 -19.70 7.88
N GLN A 218 -5.91 -20.37 8.76
CA GLN A 218 -5.83 -21.81 8.96
C GLN A 218 -6.24 -22.60 7.72
N ASN A 219 -7.37 -22.25 7.09
CA ASN A 219 -7.88 -22.99 5.94
C ASN A 219 -6.99 -22.80 4.70
N THR A 220 -6.40 -21.63 4.50
CA THR A 220 -5.49 -21.38 3.37
C THR A 220 -4.20 -22.22 3.43
N GLU A 221 -3.84 -22.75 4.61
CA GLU A 221 -2.72 -23.71 4.76
C GLU A 221 -3.11 -25.14 4.34
N THR A 222 -4.40 -25.45 4.22
CA THR A 222 -4.86 -26.80 3.85
C THR A 222 -4.81 -27.02 2.34
N PHE A 223 -4.35 -28.19 1.91
CA PHE A 223 -4.30 -28.53 0.49
C PHE A 223 -5.69 -28.64 -0.13
N GLU A 224 -6.67 -29.06 0.65
CA GLU A 224 -8.07 -29.15 0.22
C GLU A 224 -8.61 -27.80 -0.23
N PHE A 225 -8.37 -26.73 0.55
CA PHE A 225 -8.77 -25.38 0.16
C PHE A 225 -8.06 -24.93 -1.12
N GLN A 226 -6.75 -25.14 -1.19
CA GLN A 226 -5.93 -24.70 -2.33
C GLN A 226 -6.37 -25.40 -3.63
N ASP A 227 -6.64 -26.70 -3.57
CA ASP A 227 -7.10 -27.50 -4.72
C ASP A 227 -8.53 -27.13 -5.13
N GLU A 228 -9.40 -26.85 -4.16
CA GLU A 228 -10.79 -26.47 -4.42
C GLU A 228 -10.89 -25.10 -5.09
N VAL A 229 -10.13 -24.11 -4.61
CA VAL A 229 -10.04 -22.77 -5.23
C VAL A 229 -9.48 -22.87 -6.64
N GLY A 230 -8.44 -23.68 -6.86
CA GLY A 230 -7.89 -23.91 -8.19
C GLY A 230 -8.91 -24.54 -9.14
N ALA A 231 -9.68 -25.52 -8.67
CA ALA A 231 -10.72 -26.17 -9.47
C ALA A 231 -11.85 -25.20 -9.84
N LEU A 232 -12.24 -24.32 -8.91
CA LEU A 232 -13.20 -23.26 -9.18
C LEU A 232 -12.66 -22.29 -10.24
N LEU A 233 -11.43 -21.81 -10.06
CA LEU A 233 -10.79 -20.88 -11.00
C LEU A 233 -10.70 -21.48 -12.41
N LEU A 234 -10.34 -22.76 -12.52
CA LEU A 234 -10.33 -23.48 -13.79
C LEU A 234 -11.72 -23.55 -14.43
N SER A 235 -12.75 -23.85 -13.65
CA SER A 235 -14.14 -23.88 -14.15
C SER A 235 -14.60 -22.50 -14.65
N VAL A 236 -14.21 -21.42 -13.97
CA VAL A 236 -14.49 -20.06 -14.43
C VAL A 236 -13.71 -19.75 -15.71
N CYS A 237 -12.42 -20.09 -15.79
CA CYS A 237 -11.61 -19.92 -17.00
C CYS A 237 -12.15 -20.66 -18.23
N GLN A 238 -12.79 -21.82 -18.02
CA GLN A 238 -13.44 -22.59 -19.10
C GLN A 238 -14.79 -22.00 -19.54
N THR A 239 -15.47 -21.27 -18.64
CA THR A 239 -16.82 -20.75 -18.88
C THR A 239 -16.79 -19.32 -19.39
N VAL A 240 -15.93 -18.48 -18.83
CA VAL A 240 -15.81 -17.05 -19.17
C VAL A 240 -14.74 -16.89 -20.24
N SER A 241 -15.14 -16.38 -21.41
CA SER A 241 -14.20 -16.05 -22.48
C SER A 241 -13.38 -14.80 -22.18
N GLN A 242 -12.22 -14.64 -22.83
CA GLN A 242 -11.40 -13.41 -22.78
C GLN A 242 -10.74 -13.15 -21.41
N GLY A 243 -10.63 -11.88 -21.00
CA GLY A 243 -9.91 -11.45 -19.81
C GLY A 243 -10.60 -11.81 -18.50
N ILE A 244 -9.83 -12.41 -17.58
CA ILE A 244 -10.24 -12.69 -16.21
C ILE A 244 -9.20 -12.10 -15.26
N LEU A 245 -9.65 -11.41 -14.22
CA LEU A 245 -8.83 -10.91 -13.13
C LEU A 245 -9.07 -11.75 -11.88
N CYS A 246 -8.01 -12.14 -11.17
CA CYS A 246 -8.09 -12.92 -9.95
C CYS A 246 -7.24 -12.26 -8.87
N PHE A 247 -7.90 -11.62 -7.90
CA PHE A 247 -7.26 -10.89 -6.82
C PHE A 247 -7.17 -11.73 -5.55
N LEU A 248 -5.99 -11.70 -4.93
CA LEU A 248 -5.70 -12.34 -3.65
C LEU A 248 -5.36 -11.29 -2.57
N PRO A 249 -5.57 -11.60 -1.28
CA PRO A 249 -5.30 -10.69 -0.18
C PRO A 249 -3.81 -10.44 0.07
N SER A 250 -2.91 -11.31 -0.40
CA SER A 250 -1.47 -11.13 -0.19
C SER A 250 -0.61 -11.91 -1.19
N TYR A 251 0.60 -11.42 -1.46
CA TYR A 251 1.63 -12.11 -2.25
C TYR A 251 2.00 -13.48 -1.64
N LYS A 252 1.96 -13.61 -0.31
CA LYS A 252 2.24 -14.90 0.36
C LYS A 252 1.22 -15.97 -0.01
N LEU A 253 -0.06 -15.61 -0.06
CA LEU A 253 -1.11 -16.55 -0.46
C LEU A 253 -1.00 -16.87 -1.97
N LEU A 254 -0.74 -15.86 -2.79
CA LEU A 254 -0.54 -16.04 -4.23
C LEU A 254 0.56 -17.06 -4.55
N GLU A 255 1.76 -16.89 -3.98
CA GLU A 255 2.87 -17.84 -4.24
C GLU A 255 2.54 -19.25 -3.73
N LYS A 256 1.87 -19.36 -2.58
CA LYS A 256 1.44 -20.67 -2.05
C LYS A 256 0.47 -21.39 -2.99
N LEU A 257 -0.56 -20.69 -3.48
CA LEU A 257 -1.52 -21.28 -4.43
C LEU A 257 -0.83 -21.66 -5.73
N LYS A 258 0.03 -20.79 -6.25
CA LYS A 258 0.83 -21.03 -7.46
C LYS A 258 1.72 -22.27 -7.31
N GLU A 259 2.48 -22.40 -6.23
CA GLU A 259 3.30 -23.60 -5.95
C GLU A 259 2.46 -24.88 -5.88
N ARG A 260 1.31 -24.83 -5.20
CA ARG A 260 0.39 -25.96 -5.14
C ARG A 260 -0.17 -26.33 -6.51
N TRP A 261 -0.59 -25.35 -7.31
CA TRP A 261 -1.17 -25.59 -8.63
C TRP A 261 -0.13 -26.09 -9.64
N LEU A 262 1.13 -25.65 -9.51
CA LEU A 262 2.24 -26.20 -10.29
C LEU A 262 2.50 -27.67 -9.93
N SER A 263 2.55 -28.01 -8.64
CA SER A 263 2.81 -29.38 -8.19
C SER A 263 1.69 -30.37 -8.52
N THR A 264 0.44 -29.92 -8.55
CA THR A 264 -0.73 -30.74 -8.90
C THR A 264 -1.01 -30.82 -10.41
N GLY A 265 -0.33 -30.01 -11.22
CA GLY A 265 -0.59 -29.87 -12.67
C GLY A 265 -1.81 -29.02 -13.01
N LEU A 266 -2.51 -28.46 -12.02
CA LEU A 266 -3.65 -27.56 -12.23
C LEU A 266 -3.25 -26.30 -12.99
N TRP A 267 -2.06 -25.77 -12.70
CA TRP A 267 -1.51 -24.61 -13.40
C TRP A 267 -1.40 -24.84 -14.91
N HIS A 268 -0.93 -26.03 -15.30
CA HIS A 268 -0.86 -26.41 -16.70
C HIS A 268 -2.25 -26.45 -17.35
N ASN A 269 -3.26 -26.97 -16.64
CA ASN A 269 -4.64 -26.97 -17.14
C ASN A 269 -5.19 -25.55 -17.33
N LEU A 270 -4.83 -24.59 -16.46
CA LEU A 270 -5.17 -23.18 -16.67
C LEU A 270 -4.48 -22.63 -17.92
N GLU A 271 -3.20 -22.94 -18.10
CA GLU A 271 -2.41 -22.50 -19.26
C GLU A 271 -2.90 -23.08 -20.59
N LEU A 272 -3.59 -24.22 -20.59
CA LEU A 272 -4.24 -24.77 -21.78
C LEU A 272 -5.45 -23.94 -22.22
N VAL A 273 -6.12 -23.26 -21.29
CA VAL A 273 -7.34 -22.49 -21.55
C VAL A 273 -7.06 -21.00 -21.73
N LYS A 274 -6.17 -20.45 -20.90
CA LYS A 274 -5.85 -19.01 -20.81
C LYS A 274 -4.34 -18.78 -20.78
N THR A 275 -3.90 -17.63 -21.26
CA THR A 275 -2.55 -17.13 -20.95
C THR A 275 -2.55 -16.67 -19.49
N VAL A 276 -1.88 -17.42 -18.61
CA VAL A 276 -1.83 -17.12 -17.17
C VAL A 276 -0.66 -16.18 -16.88
N ILE A 277 -0.96 -15.07 -16.21
CA ILE A 277 -0.01 -14.03 -15.87
C ILE A 277 -0.12 -13.75 -14.37
N VAL A 278 1.01 -13.50 -13.73
CA VAL A 278 1.08 -13.30 -12.28
C VAL A 278 1.75 -11.98 -11.99
N GLU A 279 1.13 -11.18 -11.13
CA GLU A 279 1.69 -9.91 -10.67
C GLU A 279 3.06 -10.13 -9.97
N PRO A 280 4.11 -9.42 -10.38
CA PRO A 280 5.42 -9.53 -9.76
C PRO A 280 5.43 -8.88 -8.38
N GLN A 281 6.18 -9.47 -7.43
CA GLN A 281 6.31 -8.89 -6.09
C GLN A 281 7.07 -7.55 -6.15
N GLY A 282 6.65 -6.59 -5.31
CA GLY A 282 7.33 -5.31 -5.14
C GLY A 282 8.84 -5.47 -4.89
N GLY A 283 9.67 -5.11 -5.87
CA GLY A 283 11.12 -5.21 -5.82
C GLY A 283 11.76 -5.99 -6.97
N GLU A 284 10.98 -6.78 -7.72
CA GLU A 284 11.45 -7.40 -8.95
C GLU A 284 11.59 -6.36 -10.07
N LYS A 285 12.71 -6.41 -10.80
CA LYS A 285 12.97 -5.55 -11.97
C LYS A 285 12.27 -6.07 -13.24
N THR A 286 11.17 -6.81 -13.08
CA THR A 286 10.33 -7.19 -14.21
C THR A 286 9.60 -5.95 -14.69
N ASN A 287 9.64 -5.70 -16.00
CA ASN A 287 8.99 -4.55 -16.59
C ASN A 287 7.48 -4.80 -16.54
N PHE A 288 6.80 -4.18 -15.57
CA PHE A 288 5.36 -4.34 -15.36
C PHE A 288 4.56 -4.01 -16.63
N ASP A 289 5.02 -3.02 -17.39
CA ASP A 289 4.39 -2.61 -18.64
C ASP A 289 4.46 -3.74 -19.68
N GLU A 290 5.57 -4.47 -19.78
CA GLU A 290 5.70 -5.61 -20.70
C GLU A 290 4.72 -6.73 -20.33
N LEU A 291 4.55 -7.00 -19.04
CA LEU A 291 3.63 -8.02 -18.55
C LEU A 291 2.17 -7.67 -18.89
N LEU A 292 1.78 -6.40 -18.74
CA LEU A 292 0.46 -5.92 -19.16
C LEU A 292 0.29 -5.97 -20.67
N GLN A 293 1.31 -5.66 -21.46
CA GLN A 293 1.23 -5.82 -22.92
C GLN A 293 0.94 -7.28 -23.30
N VAL A 294 1.61 -8.24 -22.66
CA VAL A 294 1.32 -9.67 -22.88
C VAL A 294 -0.13 -10.03 -22.52
N TYR A 295 -0.67 -9.43 -21.45
CA TYR A 295 -2.08 -9.61 -21.07
C TYR A 295 -3.03 -9.12 -22.15
N TYR A 296 -2.87 -7.87 -22.59
CA TYR A 296 -3.74 -7.28 -23.62
C TYR A 296 -3.61 -7.98 -24.96
N ASP A 297 -2.40 -8.37 -25.35
CA ASP A 297 -2.16 -9.09 -26.61
C ASP A 297 -2.82 -10.47 -26.61
N ALA A 298 -2.78 -11.19 -25.49
CA ALA A 298 -3.43 -12.50 -25.35
C ALA A 298 -4.96 -12.42 -25.46
N ILE A 299 -5.57 -11.29 -25.09
CA ILE A 299 -7.01 -11.05 -25.20
C ILE A 299 -7.37 -10.60 -26.62
N LYS A 300 -6.60 -9.65 -27.17
CA LYS A 300 -6.85 -9.05 -28.47
C LYS A 300 -6.60 -10.00 -29.63
N TYR A 301 -5.49 -10.74 -29.60
CA TYR A 301 -5.10 -11.67 -30.64
C TYR A 301 -5.47 -13.09 -30.21
N LYS A 302 -6.74 -13.44 -30.39
CA LYS A 302 -7.26 -14.78 -30.10
C LYS A 302 -6.45 -15.82 -30.87
N GLY A 303 -5.67 -16.61 -30.14
CA GLY A 303 -4.84 -17.69 -30.65
C GLY A 303 -5.43 -19.06 -30.30
N GLU A 304 -4.58 -20.00 -29.88
CA GLU A 304 -5.03 -21.31 -29.37
C GLU A 304 -5.76 -21.22 -28.03
N LYS A 305 -5.54 -20.13 -27.28
CA LYS A 305 -6.11 -19.89 -25.95
C LYS A 305 -7.18 -18.80 -26.02
N ASP A 306 -8.22 -18.92 -25.20
CA ASP A 306 -9.36 -17.98 -25.19
C ASP A 306 -9.11 -16.80 -24.24
N GLY A 307 -8.05 -16.02 -24.45
CA GLY A 307 -7.73 -14.85 -23.64
C GLY A 307 -6.75 -15.11 -22.50
N ALA A 308 -6.84 -14.29 -21.45
CA ALA A 308 -5.83 -14.25 -20.39
C ALA A 308 -6.45 -14.24 -18.98
N LEU A 309 -5.68 -14.81 -18.04
CA LEU A 309 -5.96 -14.77 -16.61
C LEU A 309 -4.83 -13.99 -15.93
N LEU A 310 -5.16 -12.88 -15.27
CA LEU A 310 -4.21 -12.12 -14.45
C LEU A 310 -4.46 -12.41 -12.97
N VAL A 311 -3.48 -13.03 -12.33
CA VAL A 311 -3.48 -13.30 -10.88
C VAL A 311 -2.70 -12.18 -10.19
N ALA A 312 -3.39 -11.37 -9.40
CA ALA A 312 -2.88 -10.16 -8.77
C ALA A 312 -3.20 -10.13 -7.28
N VAL A 313 -2.64 -9.14 -6.57
CA VAL A 313 -2.88 -8.92 -5.14
C VAL A 313 -3.67 -7.63 -4.96
N CYS A 314 -4.65 -7.64 -4.06
CA CYS A 314 -5.34 -6.41 -3.67
C CYS A 314 -4.35 -5.42 -3.05
N ARG A 315 -4.42 -4.14 -3.40
CA ARG A 315 -3.43 -3.11 -3.06
C ARG A 315 -2.04 -3.37 -3.67
N GLY A 316 -2.00 -4.20 -4.71
CA GLY A 316 -0.87 -4.36 -5.60
C GLY A 316 -0.87 -3.28 -6.67
N LYS A 317 0.13 -3.34 -7.55
CA LYS A 317 0.26 -2.41 -8.68
C LYS A 317 -0.87 -2.55 -9.68
N VAL A 318 -1.41 -3.77 -9.81
CA VAL A 318 -2.50 -4.04 -10.75
C VAL A 318 -3.80 -3.40 -10.27
N SER A 319 -4.06 -3.44 -8.96
CA SER A 319 -5.28 -2.90 -8.34
C SER A 319 -5.25 -1.38 -8.08
N GLU A 320 -4.23 -0.68 -8.59
CA GLU A 320 -4.07 0.75 -8.39
C GLU A 320 -3.83 1.45 -9.73
N GLY A 321 -4.86 2.12 -10.24
CA GLY A 321 -4.74 3.06 -11.36
C GLY A 321 -4.71 2.42 -12.75
N LEU A 322 -5.08 1.14 -12.86
CA LEU A 322 -5.37 0.50 -14.14
C LEU A 322 -6.88 0.40 -14.35
N ASP A 323 -7.30 0.47 -15.60
CA ASP A 323 -8.69 0.34 -16.01
C ASP A 323 -8.78 -0.77 -17.07
N PHE A 324 -9.55 -1.81 -16.77
CA PHE A 324 -9.74 -2.99 -17.62
C PHE A 324 -11.14 -2.95 -18.25
N SER A 325 -11.25 -2.22 -19.36
CA SER A 325 -12.51 -2.08 -20.08
C SER A 325 -12.94 -3.35 -20.84
N ASP A 326 -14.22 -3.73 -20.72
CA ASP A 326 -14.92 -4.71 -21.56
C ASP A 326 -14.22 -6.09 -21.66
N ASP A 327 -13.77 -6.47 -22.85
CA ASP A 327 -13.09 -7.73 -23.17
C ASP A 327 -11.84 -7.99 -22.32
N ASN A 328 -11.24 -6.92 -21.81
CA ASN A 328 -10.06 -6.98 -20.95
C ASN A 328 -10.37 -7.54 -19.57
N ALA A 329 -11.61 -7.48 -19.08
CA ALA A 329 -11.98 -8.08 -17.80
C ALA A 329 -13.46 -8.45 -17.77
N ARG A 330 -13.78 -9.59 -18.42
CA ARG A 330 -15.12 -10.17 -18.46
C ARG A 330 -15.53 -10.79 -17.13
N ALA A 331 -14.55 -11.19 -16.32
CA ALA A 331 -14.79 -11.55 -14.93
C ALA A 331 -13.70 -11.08 -13.97
N VAL A 332 -14.13 -10.69 -12.77
CA VAL A 332 -13.25 -10.42 -11.62
C VAL A 332 -13.55 -11.44 -10.55
N ILE A 333 -12.52 -12.11 -10.06
CA ILE A 333 -12.60 -13.06 -8.97
C ILE A 333 -11.79 -12.50 -7.82
N THR A 334 -12.37 -12.41 -6.63
CA THR A 334 -11.59 -12.11 -5.42
C THR A 334 -11.61 -13.30 -4.49
N ILE A 335 -10.43 -13.81 -4.13
CA ILE A 335 -10.26 -14.97 -3.24
C ILE A 335 -10.04 -14.47 -1.82
N GLY A 336 -11.07 -14.53 -0.99
CA GLY A 336 -11.00 -14.09 0.41
C GLY A 336 -11.04 -12.58 0.56
N ILE A 337 -10.90 -12.12 1.81
CA ILE A 337 -11.05 -10.70 2.16
C ILE A 337 -9.65 -10.10 2.41
N PRO A 338 -9.28 -8.99 1.74
CA PRO A 338 -7.98 -8.33 1.88
C PRO A 338 -7.90 -7.53 3.18
N PHE A 339 -7.98 -8.23 4.31
CA PHE A 339 -7.72 -7.61 5.61
C PHE A 339 -6.29 -7.10 5.67
N PRO A 340 -6.08 -5.86 6.13
CA PRO A 340 -4.72 -5.37 6.31
C PRO A 340 -4.02 -6.18 7.42
N ASN A 341 -2.70 -6.21 7.35
CA ASN A 341 -1.92 -7.04 8.24
C ASN A 341 -2.11 -6.61 9.70
N VAL A 342 -2.67 -7.49 10.53
CA VAL A 342 -2.89 -7.25 11.96
C VAL A 342 -1.58 -7.04 12.74
N LYS A 343 -0.44 -7.44 12.17
CA LYS A 343 0.89 -7.17 12.74
C LYS A 343 1.46 -5.80 12.40
N ASP A 344 0.78 -5.02 11.56
CA ASP A 344 1.23 -3.66 11.27
C ASP A 344 1.15 -2.80 12.54
N LEU A 345 2.29 -2.24 12.92
CA LEU A 345 2.45 -1.43 14.12
C LEU A 345 1.63 -0.15 14.05
N GLN A 346 1.41 0.40 12.84
CA GLN A 346 0.58 1.58 12.65
C GLN A 346 -0.89 1.27 12.94
N LEU A 347 -1.39 0.15 12.43
CA LEU A 347 -2.78 -0.28 12.64
C LEU A 347 -3.03 -0.71 14.08
N THR A 348 -2.08 -1.42 14.68
CA THR A 348 -2.17 -1.82 16.09
C THR A 348 -2.20 -0.60 17.00
N SER A 349 -1.39 0.42 16.71
CA SER A 349 -1.36 1.65 17.52
C SER A 349 -2.60 2.53 17.34
N ALA A 350 -3.19 2.58 16.13
CA ALA A 350 -4.46 3.27 15.87
C ALA A 350 -5.67 2.61 16.55
N THR A 351 -5.67 1.29 16.70
CA THR A 351 -6.81 0.53 17.26
C THR A 351 -6.96 0.72 18.78
N VAL A 352 -5.88 1.08 19.49
CA VAL A 352 -5.86 1.18 20.97
C VAL A 352 -6.52 2.46 21.50
N GLU A 353 -6.70 3.51 20.68
CA GLU A 353 -7.19 4.82 21.15
C GLU A 353 -8.71 5.04 21.05
N GLY A 354 -9.44 4.16 20.36
CA GLY A 354 -10.91 4.21 20.40
C GLY A 354 -11.42 3.79 21.77
N THR A 355 -12.32 4.58 22.38
CA THR A 355 -12.94 4.27 23.71
C THR A 355 -13.79 2.98 23.75
N ASN A 356 -13.83 2.22 22.66
CA ASN A 356 -14.33 0.85 22.51
C ASN A 356 -13.42 0.07 21.53
N GLY A 357 -12.11 0.04 21.81
CA GLY A 357 -11.02 -0.24 20.86
C GLY A 357 -11.17 -1.48 19.98
N TYR A 358 -11.80 -2.56 20.46
CA TYR A 358 -12.01 -3.76 19.64
C TYR A 358 -13.10 -3.55 18.57
N ALA A 359 -14.27 -3.02 18.94
CA ALA A 359 -15.39 -2.86 18.01
C ALA A 359 -15.11 -1.81 16.93
N GLN A 360 -14.40 -0.73 17.26
CA GLN A 360 -14.01 0.29 16.27
C GLN A 360 -12.85 -0.16 15.38
N GLY A 361 -11.92 -0.95 15.91
CA GLY A 361 -10.87 -1.60 15.11
C GLY A 361 -11.48 -2.45 13.99
N TRP A 362 -12.38 -3.37 14.33
CA TRP A 362 -13.04 -4.25 13.35
C TRP A 362 -13.79 -3.49 12.26
N VAL A 363 -14.51 -2.42 12.64
CA VAL A 363 -15.20 -1.54 11.67
C VAL A 363 -14.20 -0.84 10.74
N SER A 364 -12.99 -0.51 11.23
CA SER A 364 -11.92 0.04 10.39
C SER A 364 -11.33 -1.02 9.46
N TYR A 365 -11.05 -2.22 9.98
CA TYR A 365 -10.56 -3.36 9.20
C TYR A 365 -11.54 -3.77 8.08
N SER A 366 -12.84 -3.79 8.38
CA SER A 366 -13.87 -4.12 7.38
C SER A 366 -13.96 -3.05 6.29
N LYS A 367 -13.99 -1.76 6.65
CA LYS A 367 -13.99 -0.66 5.67
C LYS A 367 -12.77 -0.69 4.76
N MET A 368 -11.59 -0.96 5.34
CA MET A 368 -10.35 -1.08 4.59
C MET A 368 -10.35 -2.27 3.64
N ALA A 369 -11.01 -3.36 4.01
CA ALA A 369 -11.18 -4.52 3.16
C ALA A 369 -12.21 -4.25 2.05
N ASP A 370 -13.35 -3.66 2.39
CA ASP A 370 -14.41 -3.27 1.45
C ASP A 370 -13.89 -2.28 0.41
N ALA A 371 -13.10 -1.28 0.82
CA ALA A 371 -12.46 -0.35 -0.09
C ALA A 371 -11.51 -1.06 -1.05
N ALA A 372 -10.69 -2.00 -0.57
CA ALA A 372 -9.76 -2.75 -1.41
C ALA A 372 -10.49 -3.70 -2.38
N LEU A 373 -11.60 -4.32 -1.95
CA LEU A 373 -12.46 -5.13 -2.81
C LEU A 373 -13.16 -4.27 -3.86
N THR A 374 -13.67 -3.11 -3.45
CA THR A 374 -14.35 -2.18 -4.35
C THR A 374 -13.37 -1.66 -5.39
N THR A 375 -12.18 -1.21 -5.00
CA THR A 375 -11.15 -0.81 -5.97
C THR A 375 -10.83 -1.93 -6.95
N ALA A 376 -10.58 -3.15 -6.47
CA ALA A 376 -10.26 -4.29 -7.34
C ALA A 376 -11.42 -4.71 -8.29
N THR A 377 -12.67 -4.40 -7.95
CA THR A 377 -13.85 -4.74 -8.77
C THR A 377 -14.30 -3.60 -9.68
N ASP A 378 -14.09 -2.35 -9.27
CA ASP A 378 -14.43 -1.13 -10.02
C ASP A 378 -13.53 -0.95 -11.25
N GLU A 379 -12.33 -1.55 -11.26
CA GLU A 379 -11.43 -1.59 -12.41
C GLU A 379 -12.02 -2.24 -13.67
N THR A 380 -13.22 -2.81 -13.61
CA THR A 380 -13.86 -3.51 -14.74
C THR A 380 -15.15 -2.87 -15.23
N VAL A 381 -15.64 -1.85 -14.53
CA VAL A 381 -16.90 -1.19 -14.85
C VAL A 381 -16.60 0.14 -15.52
N ASP A 382 -16.30 0.08 -16.82
CA ASP A 382 -16.14 1.28 -17.63
C ASP A 382 -17.51 1.99 -17.77
N ILE A 383 -17.60 3.22 -17.23
CA ILE A 383 -18.82 4.04 -17.20
C ILE A 383 -19.11 4.66 -18.58
N TYR A 384 -18.20 4.53 -19.56
CA TYR A 384 -18.43 5.08 -20.90
C TYR A 384 -19.16 4.11 -21.84
N PRO A 385 -20.34 4.47 -22.38
CA PRO A 385 -21.06 3.61 -23.30
C PRO A 385 -20.39 3.67 -24.68
N ARG A 386 -19.38 2.83 -24.92
CA ARG A 386 -18.92 2.54 -26.27
C ARG A 386 -19.02 1.05 -26.55
N LYS A 387 -20.21 0.72 -27.06
CA LYS A 387 -20.69 -0.54 -27.64
C LYS A 387 -21.42 -1.45 -26.65
N LEU A 388 -22.71 -1.61 -26.93
CA LEU A 388 -23.49 -2.80 -26.56
C LEU A 388 -22.71 -4.03 -27.02
N LEU A 389 -22.15 -4.84 -26.12
CA LEU A 389 -21.94 -6.28 -26.31
C LEU A 389 -21.46 -6.96 -25.00
N SER A 390 -22.21 -8.01 -24.63
CA SER A 390 -21.99 -9.01 -23.55
C SER A 390 -21.94 -8.54 -22.07
N PRO A 391 -22.58 -9.28 -21.14
CA PRO A 391 -22.62 -8.97 -19.68
C PRO A 391 -21.33 -9.35 -18.92
N SER A 392 -20.74 -8.43 -18.18
CA SER A 392 -19.55 -8.67 -17.34
C SER A 392 -19.96 -9.32 -16.01
N THR A 393 -19.17 -10.27 -15.50
CA THR A 393 -19.51 -11.07 -14.31
C THR A 393 -18.50 -10.82 -13.21
N ALA A 394 -18.87 -10.09 -12.15
CA ALA A 394 -18.05 -9.96 -10.95
C ALA A 394 -18.39 -11.10 -9.98
N LEU A 395 -17.41 -11.91 -9.61
CA LEU A 395 -17.55 -13.06 -8.73
C LEU A 395 -16.72 -12.83 -7.47
N VAL A 396 -17.36 -12.41 -6.38
CA VAL A 396 -16.66 -12.19 -5.11
C VAL A 396 -16.74 -13.47 -4.29
N LEU A 397 -15.65 -14.21 -4.09
CA LEU A 397 -15.71 -15.40 -3.24
C LEU A 397 -15.80 -14.96 -1.78
N HIS A 398 -16.95 -15.19 -1.14
CA HIS A 398 -17.24 -14.77 0.23
C HIS A 398 -17.81 -15.93 1.05
N SER A 399 -17.39 -16.00 2.32
CA SER A 399 -18.11 -16.68 3.38
C SER A 399 -18.89 -15.63 4.18
N THR A 400 -20.22 -15.62 4.08
CA THR A 400 -21.05 -14.89 5.03
C THR A 400 -20.98 -15.60 6.36
N GLU A 401 -20.10 -15.16 7.24
CA GLU A 401 -20.25 -15.35 8.68
C GLU A 401 -19.36 -14.35 9.42
N ALA A 402 -20.02 -13.35 10.01
CA ALA A 402 -19.48 -12.48 11.04
C ALA A 402 -19.29 -13.21 12.39
N GLU A 403 -19.24 -14.54 12.38
CA GLU A 403 -19.17 -15.41 13.56
C GLU A 403 -18.09 -16.48 13.40
N CYS A 404 -16.88 -16.05 13.04
CA CYS A 404 -15.68 -16.84 13.29
C CYS A 404 -14.56 -15.87 13.63
N TYR A 405 -14.55 -15.36 14.86
CA TYR A 405 -13.39 -15.25 15.77
C TYR A 405 -13.76 -14.48 17.05
#